data_AF-A0A837I5G3-F1
#
_entry.id   AF-A0A837I5G3-F1
#
_cell.length_a   1.000
_cell.length_b   1.000
_cell.length_c   1.000
_cell.angle_alpha   90.00
_cell.angle_beta   90.00
_cell.angle_gamma   90.00
#
_symmetry.space_group_name_H-M   'P 1'
#
loop_
_entity.id
_entity.type
_entity.pdbx_description
1 polymer ?
#
loop_
_entity_poly.entity_id
_entity_poly.type
_entity_poly.pdbx_seq_one_letter_code
_entity_poly.pdbx_strand_id
1 'polypeptide(L)' 'MKKTLKVPIIDVKKYGGKQVAVVNGKIVAFGTDTQEVLRSAKRNSPKSTWRDVLLVSVPKGLSVVYRI' A
#
# COMPACT_ATOMS: atom_id res chain seq x y z
N MET A 1 -4.63 24.82 5.75
CA MET A 1 -4.96 24.14 4.48
C MET A 1 -5.41 22.72 4.77
N LYS A 2 -6.64 22.32 4.43
CA LYS A 2 -7.05 20.90 4.49
C LYS A 2 -6.17 20.13 3.50
N LYS A 3 -5.29 19.26 4.01
CA LYS A 3 -4.49 18.35 3.19
C LYS A 3 -5.47 17.35 2.57
N THR A 4 -5.80 17.50 1.28
CA THR A 4 -6.70 16.56 0.58
C THR A 4 -6.07 15.17 0.63
N LEU A 5 -6.60 14.30 1.49
CA LEU A 5 -6.12 12.94 1.62
C LEU A 5 -6.44 12.19 0.33
N LYS A 6 -5.39 11.88 -0.45
CA LYS A 6 -5.53 11.00 -1.62
C LYS A 6 -5.67 9.58 -1.11
N VAL A 7 -6.91 9.10 -0.99
CA VAL A 7 -7.21 7.73 -0.60
C VAL A 7 -6.76 6.80 -1.75
N PRO A 8 -5.87 5.84 -1.50
CA PRO A 8 -5.44 4.91 -2.55
C PRO A 8 -6.60 3.98 -2.95
N ILE A 9 -6.77 3.79 -4.24
CA ILE A 9 -7.65 2.73 -4.77
C ILE A 9 -6.78 1.49 -4.97
N ILE A 10 -7.14 0.40 -4.28
CA ILE A 10 -6.43 -0.88 -4.36
C ILE A 10 -7.29 -1.86 -5.16
N ASP A 11 -6.81 -2.26 -6.32
CA ASP A 11 -7.43 -3.30 -7.13
C ASP A 11 -7.16 -4.69 -6.52
N VAL A 12 -8.19 -5.28 -5.92
CA VAL A 12 -8.11 -6.61 -5.29
C VAL A 12 -7.77 -7.69 -6.31
N LYS A 13 -8.19 -7.58 -7.58
CA LYS A 13 -7.86 -8.56 -8.63
C LYS A 13 -6.35 -8.59 -8.90
N LYS A 14 -5.70 -7.43 -8.84
CA LYS A 14 -4.26 -7.29 -9.09
C LYS A 14 -3.40 -7.56 -7.85
N TYR A 15 -3.86 -7.09 -6.69
CA TYR A 15 -3.07 -7.07 -5.47
C TYR A 15 -3.50 -8.09 -4.41
N GLY A 16 -4.56 -8.87 -4.64
CA GLY A 16 -5.06 -9.85 -3.69
C GLY A 16 -3.98 -10.84 -3.22
N GLY A 17 -3.84 -10.97 -1.90
CA GLY A 17 -2.84 -11.82 -1.25
C GLY A 17 -1.43 -11.21 -1.22
N LYS A 18 -1.28 -9.93 -1.57
CA LYS A 18 0.00 -9.22 -1.56
C LYS A 18 0.02 -8.14 -0.48
N GLN A 19 1.21 -7.76 -0.06
CA GLN A 19 1.45 -6.50 0.61
C GLN A 19 1.69 -5.40 -0.44
N VAL A 20 1.21 -4.19 -0.15
CA VAL A 20 1.39 -3.01 -1.00
C VAL A 20 1.94 -1.85 -0.18
N ALA A 21 2.87 -1.09 -0.76
CA ALA A 21 3.34 0.18 -0.23
C ALA A 21 2.68 1.34 -0.99
N VAL A 22 2.07 2.24 -0.24
CA VAL A 22 1.41 3.45 -0.76
C VAL A 22 2.18 4.67 -0.28
N VAL A 23 2.51 5.56 -1.22
CA VAL A 23 3.10 6.88 -0.95
C VAL A 23 2.24 7.93 -1.64
N ASN A 24 1.78 8.93 -0.89
CA ASN A 24 0.94 10.03 -1.41
C ASN A 24 -0.29 9.54 -2.22
N GLY A 25 -0.94 8.48 -1.73
CA GLY A 25 -2.12 7.87 -2.36
C GLY A 25 -1.83 7.02 -3.61
N LYS A 26 -0.55 6.80 -3.96
CA LYS A 26 -0.15 5.94 -5.09
C LYS A 26 0.53 4.67 -4.59
N ILE A 27 0.16 3.53 -5.16
CA ILE A 27 0.89 2.27 -4.92
C ILE A 27 2.24 2.37 -5.63
N VAL A 28 3.33 2.31 -4.86
CA VAL A 28 4.71 2.42 -5.38
C VAL A 28 5.45 1.08 -5.37
N ALA A 29 4.99 0.09 -4.60
CA ALA A 29 5.52 -1.26 -4.59
C ALA A 29 4.47 -2.27 -4.11
N PHE A 30 4.66 -3.54 -4.48
CA PHE A 30 3.88 -4.67 -3.99
C PHE A 30 4.73 -5.94 -3.97
N GLY A 31 4.36 -6.91 -3.14
CA GLY A 31 5.16 -8.12 -2.90
C GLY A 31 4.43 -9.12 -2.01
N THR A 32 5.07 -10.25 -1.76
CA THR A 32 4.52 -11.31 -0.90
C THR A 32 4.83 -11.10 0.57
N ASP A 33 5.86 -10.33 0.88
CA ASP A 33 6.27 -10.00 2.25
C ASP A 33 6.73 -8.53 2.40
N THR A 34 6.88 -8.12 3.66
CA THR A 34 7.27 -6.75 4.01
C THR A 34 8.65 -6.37 3.51
N GLN A 35 9.63 -7.28 3.54
CA GLN A 35 11.01 -6.96 3.16
C GLN A 35 11.11 -6.68 1.66
N GLU A 36 10.46 -7.50 0.84
CA GLU A 36 10.35 -7.32 -0.61
C GLU A 36 9.74 -5.96 -0.94
N VAL A 37 8.60 -5.65 -0.31
CA VAL A 37 7.86 -4.40 -0.55
C VAL A 37 8.69 -3.17 -0.16
N LEU A 38 9.34 -3.18 1.01
CA LEU A 38 10.15 -2.04 1.46
C LEU A 38 11.40 -1.84 0.59
N ARG A 39 12.05 -2.93 0.17
CA ARG A 39 13.20 -2.85 -0.74
C ARG A 39 12.79 -2.23 -2.08
N SER A 40 11.65 -2.64 -2.62
CA SER A 40 11.10 -2.10 -3.87
C SER A 40 10.63 -0.65 -3.71
N ALA A 41 9.93 -0.32 -2.61
CA ALA A 41 9.48 1.03 -2.31
C ALA A 41 10.65 2.02 -2.18
N LYS A 42 11.75 1.62 -1.53
CA LYS A 42 12.96 2.46 -1.42
C LYS A 42 13.59 2.75 -2.79
N ARG A 43 13.52 1.82 -3.74
CA ARG A 43 14.00 2.03 -5.12
C ARG A 43 13.07 2.94 -5.91
N ASN A 44 11.77 2.74 -5.80
CA ASN A 44 10.76 3.47 -6.57
C ASN A 44 10.42 4.85 -5.99
N SER A 45 10.72 5.08 -4.72
CA SER A 45 10.45 6.33 -4.00
C SER A 45 11.56 6.64 -2.99
N PRO A 46 12.79 6.92 -3.47
CA PRO A 46 13.97 7.08 -2.62
C PRO A 46 13.92 8.33 -1.71
N LYS A 47 13.08 9.32 -2.06
CA LYS A 47 12.89 10.54 -1.26
C LYS A 47 11.86 10.36 -0.14
N SER A 48 11.13 9.24 -0.13
CA SER A 48 10.09 8.99 0.86
C SER A 48 10.69 8.39 2.12
N THR A 49 10.29 8.94 3.26
CA THR A 49 10.67 8.45 4.59
C THR A 49 9.67 7.40 5.06
N TRP A 50 9.97 6.70 6.16
CA TRP A 50 9.13 5.59 6.60
C TRP A 50 7.74 6.08 7.04
N ARG A 51 7.64 7.34 7.47
CA ARG A 51 6.38 7.99 7.83
C ARG A 51 5.50 8.29 6.62
N ASP A 52 6.08 8.30 5.42
CA ASP A 52 5.36 8.56 4.17
C ASP A 52 4.80 7.27 3.53
N VAL A 53 5.25 6.10 4.01
CA VAL A 53 4.88 4.79 3.47
C VAL A 53 3.76 4.18 4.29
N LEU A 54 2.57 4.09 3.69
CA LEU A 54 1.50 3.26 4.21
C LEU A 54 1.66 1.84 3.65
N LEU A 55 1.93 0.87 4.54
CA LEU A 55 2.01 -0.54 4.19
C LEU A 55 0.66 -1.21 4.46
N VAL A 56 0.08 -1.88 3.46
CA VAL A 56 -1.23 -2.53 3.55
C VAL A 56 -1.13 -3.97 3.07
N SER A 57 -1.72 -4.90 3.82
CA SER A 57 -1.93 -6.27 3.35
C SER A 57 -3.28 -6.37 2.66
N VAL A 58 -3.29 -6.81 1.41
CA VAL A 58 -4.51 -6.96 0.62
C VAL A 58 -4.98 -8.41 0.73
N PRO A 59 -6.21 -8.67 1.18
CA PRO A 59 -6.71 -10.03 1.30
C PRO A 59 -6.83 -10.70 -0.08
N LYS A 60 -6.57 -12.01 -0.14
CA LYS A 60 -6.62 -12.80 -1.39
C LYS A 60 -8.06 -13.03 -1.88
N GLY A 61 -9.04 -12.94 -0.99
CA GLY A 61 -10.45 -13.13 -1.27
C GLY A 61 -11.32 -12.06 -0.59
N LEU A 62 -12.63 -12.20 -0.73
CA LEU A 62 -13.61 -11.28 -0.13
C LEU A 62 -13.40 -11.21 1.39
N SER A 63 -12.94 -10.07 1.90
CA SER A 63 -12.85 -9.80 3.34
C SER A 63 -13.86 -8.73 3.67
N VAL A 64 -14.94 -9.12 4.34
CA VAL A 64 -15.98 -8.20 4.79
C VAL A 64 -15.53 -7.62 6.13
N VAL A 65 -15.31 -6.30 6.17
CA VAL A 65 -15.04 -5.58 7.41
C VAL A 65 -16.37 -5.11 7.98
N TYR A 66 -16.89 -5.83 8.98
CA TYR A 66 -18.06 -5.38 9.73
C TYR A 66 -17.65 -4.28 10.71
N ARG A 67 -18.33 -3.14 10.68
CA ARG A 67 -18.21 -2.08 11.68
C ARG A 67 -19.48 -2.12 12.53
N ILE A 68 -19.33 -2.49 13.81
CA ILE A 68 -20.38 -2.39 14.83
C ILE A 68 -20.32 -0.99 15.43
#